data_AF-A0A0G0HWG0-F1
#
_entry.id   AF-A0A0G0HWG0-F1
#
_cell.length_a   1.000
_cell.length_b   1.000
_cell.length_c   1.000
_cell.angle_alpha   90.00
_cell.angle_beta   90.00
_cell.angle_gamma   90.00
#
_symmetry.space_group_name_H-M   'P 1'
#
loop_
_entity.id
_entity.type
_entity.pdbx_description
1 polymer ?
#
loop_
_entity_poly.entity_id
_entity_poly.type
_entity_poly.pdbx_seq_one_letter_code
_entity_poly.pdbx_strand_id
1 'polypeptide(L)'
;MNEDTKKKLDRIQELINQKGAIEKELEKLLSPEKVVAFPPNFSLNNEILEIIRNAGNKGTASKSILRALQQKYPDYGINRKQVASTLAYLKNTKKTLEILDRGIYRLKELQKGGDGGIENK
;
A
#
# COMPACT_ATOMS: atom_id res chain seq x y z
N MET A 1 -46.73 -5.35 -39.16
CA MET A 1 -45.43 -4.66 -39.06
C MET A 1 -44.58 -5.15 -40.22
N ASN A 2 -44.11 -4.28 -41.11
CA ASN A 2 -43.41 -4.72 -42.33
C ASN A 2 -41.93 -5.05 -42.05
N GLU A 3 -41.31 -5.86 -42.90
CA GLU A 3 -39.91 -6.29 -42.74
C GLU A 3 -38.92 -5.12 -42.73
N ASP A 4 -39.21 -4.06 -43.51
CA ASP A 4 -38.40 -2.84 -43.54
C ASP A 4 -38.38 -2.10 -42.19
N THR A 5 -39.51 -1.99 -41.52
CA THR A 5 -39.59 -1.39 -40.17
C THR A 5 -38.83 -2.25 -39.17
N LYS A 6 -38.85 -3.59 -39.30
CA LYS A 6 -38.10 -4.48 -38.42
C LYS A 6 -36.58 -4.31 -38.60
N LYS A 7 -36.08 -4.31 -39.84
CA LYS A 7 -34.67 -4.06 -40.15
C LYS A 7 -34.17 -2.69 -39.68
N LYS A 8 -35.01 -1.66 -39.79
CA LYS A 8 -34.69 -0.31 -39.28
C LYS A 8 -34.57 -0.29 -37.76
N LEU A 9 -35.47 -0.98 -37.04
CA LEU A 9 -35.40 -1.08 -35.58
C LEU A 9 -34.18 -1.87 -35.11
N ASP A 10 -33.85 -2.98 -35.78
CA ASP A 10 -32.66 -3.76 -35.48
C ASP A 10 -31.39 -2.91 -35.65
N ARG A 11 -31.33 -2.10 -36.73
CA ARG A 11 -30.21 -1.19 -36.96
C ARG A 11 -30.12 -0.07 -35.92
N ILE A 12 -31.27 0.47 -35.47
CA ILE A 12 -31.31 1.47 -34.40
C ILE A 12 -30.78 0.88 -33.09
N GLN A 13 -31.18 -0.36 -32.76
CA GLN A 13 -30.71 -1.03 -31.54
C GLN A 13 -29.19 -1.27 -31.57
N GLU A 14 -28.65 -1.65 -32.73
CA GLU A 14 -27.21 -1.81 -32.92
C GLU A 14 -26.45 -0.50 -32.69
N LEU A 15 -26.94 0.62 -33.24
CA LEU A 15 -26.35 1.95 -33.04
C LEU A 15 -26.39 2.40 -31.58
N ILE A 16 -27.48 2.10 -30.85
CA ILE A 16 -27.58 2.38 -29.42
C ILE A 16 -26.52 1.58 -28.64
N ASN A 17 -26.34 0.31 -28.97
CA ASN A 17 -25.33 -0.53 -28.31
C ASN A 17 -23.90 -0.01 -28.59
N GLN A 18 -23.62 0.41 -29.83
CA GLN A 18 -22.33 1.01 -30.19
C GLN A 18 -22.07 2.32 -29.43
N LYS A 19 -23.08 3.20 -29.31
CA LYS A 19 -22.98 4.43 -28.50
C LYS A 19 -22.62 4.11 -27.06
N GLY A 20 -23.29 3.13 -26.44
CA GLY A 20 -22.99 2.73 -25.07
C GLY A 20 -21.59 2.14 -24.88
N ALA A 21 -21.05 1.45 -25.88
CA ALA A 21 -19.67 0.98 -25.86
C ALA A 21 -18.66 2.14 -25.93
N ILE A 22 -18.91 3.09 -26.83
CA ILE A 22 -18.09 4.30 -27.00
C ILE A 22 -18.09 5.13 -25.71
N GLU A 23 -19.24 5.33 -25.07
CA GLU A 23 -19.35 6.08 -23.81
C GLU A 23 -18.50 5.46 -22.69
N LYS A 24 -18.50 4.12 -22.56
CA LYS A 24 -17.66 3.41 -21.58
C LYS A 24 -16.17 3.52 -21.89
N GLU A 25 -15.80 3.52 -23.17
CA GLU A 25 -14.42 3.71 -23.58
C GLU A 25 -13.95 5.15 -23.33
N LEU A 26 -14.82 6.13 -23.62
CA LEU A 26 -14.59 7.53 -23.31
C LEU A 26 -14.40 7.74 -21.81
N GLU A 27 -15.25 7.12 -20.99
CA GLU A 27 -15.15 7.18 -19.52
C GLU A 27 -13.81 6.61 -19.03
N LYS A 28 -13.30 5.54 -19.63
CA LYS A 28 -11.96 5.00 -19.30
C LYS A 28 -10.82 5.91 -19.73
N LEU A 29 -10.92 6.54 -20.90
CA LEU A 29 -9.88 7.42 -21.44
C LEU A 29 -9.86 8.79 -20.75
N LEU A 30 -11.02 9.29 -20.34
CA LEU A 30 -11.19 10.58 -19.68
C LEU A 30 -11.16 10.48 -18.16
N SER A 31 -11.30 9.28 -17.59
CA SER A 31 -10.99 9.05 -16.19
C SER A 31 -9.53 9.47 -15.98
N PRO A 32 -9.27 10.53 -15.18
CA PRO A 32 -7.91 10.90 -14.91
C PRO A 32 -7.20 9.68 -14.33
N GLU A 33 -5.96 9.41 -14.77
CA GLU A 33 -5.05 8.58 -13.99
C GLU A 33 -5.16 9.11 -12.57
N LYS A 34 -5.74 8.32 -11.65
CA LYS A 34 -5.91 8.76 -10.27
C LYS A 34 -4.52 9.21 -9.83
N VAL A 35 -4.33 10.51 -9.65
CA VAL A 35 -3.11 11.03 -9.05
C VAL A 35 -3.22 10.57 -7.62
N VAL A 36 -2.68 9.39 -7.34
CA VAL A 36 -2.74 8.77 -6.03
C VAL A 36 -1.78 9.56 -5.14
N ALA A 37 -2.29 10.65 -4.59
CA ALA A 37 -1.59 11.47 -3.63
C ALA A 37 -1.62 10.77 -2.28
N PHE A 38 -0.43 10.57 -1.69
CA PHE A 38 -0.33 10.05 -0.33
C PHE A 38 -1.20 10.88 0.64
N PRO A 39 -1.77 10.26 1.69
CA PRO A 39 -2.53 11.00 2.69
C PRO A 39 -1.74 12.20 3.22
N PRO A 40 -2.40 13.29 3.65
CA PRO A 40 -1.75 14.57 3.98
C PRO A 40 -0.73 14.54 5.13
N ASN A 41 -0.44 13.40 5.74
CA ASN A 41 0.60 13.23 6.77
C ASN A 41 1.42 11.93 6.58
N PHE A 42 1.40 11.36 5.38
CA PHE A 42 2.09 10.11 5.12
C PHE A 42 3.61 10.30 5.19
N SER A 43 4.25 9.51 6.04
CA SER A 43 5.69 9.38 6.11
C SER A 43 6.04 7.91 6.15
N LEU A 44 6.68 7.41 5.08
CA LEU A 44 7.09 6.01 5.00
C LEU A 44 7.97 5.59 6.20
N ASN A 45 8.76 6.53 6.74
CA ASN A 45 9.55 6.30 7.94
C ASN A 45 8.66 6.03 9.16
N ASN A 46 7.63 6.86 9.37
CA ASN A 46 6.73 6.76 10.52
C ASN A 46 5.89 5.48 10.44
N GLU A 47 5.36 5.19 9.25
CA GLU A 47 4.58 3.98 8.99
C GLU A 47 5.39 2.70 9.26
N ILE A 48 6.64 2.65 8.79
CA ILE A 48 7.54 1.51 9.07
C ILE A 48 7.85 1.40 10.57
N LEU A 49 8.11 2.51 11.24
CA LEU A 49 8.36 2.50 12.69
C LEU A 49 7.13 2.03 13.48
N GLU A 50 5.92 2.44 13.08
CA GLU A 50 4.68 2.00 13.71
C GLU A 50 4.46 0.49 13.54
N ILE A 51 4.65 -0.04 12.32
CA ILE A 51 4.55 -1.49 12.06
C ILE A 51 5.55 -2.28 12.91
N ILE A 52 6.80 -1.81 13.02
CA ILE A 52 7.81 -2.47 13.85
C ILE A 52 7.47 -2.36 15.34
N ARG A 53 6.94 -1.21 15.79
CA ARG A 53 6.48 -1.00 17.17
C ARG A 53 5.38 -1.99 17.55
N ASN A 54 4.41 -2.17 16.67
CA ASN A 54 3.28 -3.08 16.89
C ASN A 54 3.71 -4.55 16.92
N ALA A 55 4.84 -4.90 16.30
CA ALA A 55 5.44 -6.24 16.41
C ALA A 55 6.16 -6.48 17.75
N GLY A 56 6.47 -5.41 18.50
CA GLY A 56 7.09 -5.47 19.82
C GLY A 56 8.48 -6.13 19.84
N ASN A 57 8.79 -6.82 20.94
CA ASN A 57 10.11 -7.41 21.19
C ASN A 57 10.54 -8.50 20.21
N LYS A 58 9.58 -9.10 19.50
CA LYS A 58 9.83 -10.14 18.49
C LYS A 58 10.41 -9.56 17.19
N GLY A 59 10.24 -8.25 16.99
CA GLY A 59 10.57 -7.59 15.72
C GLY A 59 9.69 -8.09 14.57
N THR A 60 9.96 -7.59 13.37
CA THR A 60 9.21 -7.97 12.16
C THR A 60 10.10 -8.01 10.93
N ALA A 61 9.77 -8.92 10.01
CA ALA A 61 10.53 -9.12 8.80
C ALA A 61 10.23 -8.03 7.75
N SER A 62 11.23 -7.63 6.95
CA SER A 62 11.05 -6.64 5.87
C SER A 62 9.92 -6.99 4.89
N LYS A 63 9.73 -8.28 4.59
CA LYS A 63 8.61 -8.76 3.74
C LYS A 63 7.25 -8.52 4.40
N SER A 64 7.14 -8.74 5.71
CA SER A 64 5.92 -8.51 6.48
C SER A 64 5.59 -7.02 6.58
N ILE A 65 6.62 -6.17 6.75
CA ILE A 65 6.47 -4.71 6.72
C ILE A 65 5.92 -4.25 5.37
N LEU A 66 6.52 -4.71 4.26
CA LEU A 66 6.03 -4.39 2.93
C LEU A 66 4.57 -4.83 2.75
N ARG A 67 4.23 -6.05 3.16
CA ARG A 67 2.86 -6.57 3.05
C ARG A 67 1.87 -5.71 3.84
N ALA A 68 2.22 -5.32 5.07
CA ALA A 68 1.38 -4.45 5.90
C ALA A 68 1.17 -3.07 5.25
N LEU A 69 2.23 -2.48 4.67
CA LEU A 69 2.13 -1.21 3.94
C LEU A 69 1.24 -1.34 2.70
N GLN A 70 1.38 -2.41 1.92
CA GLN A 70 0.55 -2.65 0.74
C GLN A 70 -0.91 -2.93 1.09
N GLN A 71 -1.19 -3.50 2.27
CA GLN A 71 -2.56 -3.67 2.77
C GLN A 71 -3.17 -2.34 3.24
N LYS A 72 -2.38 -1.49 3.93
CA LYS A 72 -2.83 -0.18 4.40
C LYS A 72 -2.97 0.84 3.27
N TYR A 73 -2.14 0.70 2.22
CA TYR A 73 -1.99 1.63 1.10
C TYR A 73 -1.97 0.89 -0.25
N PRO A 74 -3.06 0.22 -0.66
CA PRO A 74 -3.08 -0.63 -1.86
C PRO A 74 -2.84 0.15 -3.16
N ASP A 75 -3.34 1.38 -3.24
CA ASP A 75 -3.25 2.20 -4.46
C ASP A 75 -1.88 2.88 -4.67
N TYR A 76 -1.02 2.84 -3.66
CA TYR A 76 0.16 3.71 -3.57
C TYR A 76 1.47 3.09 -4.11
N GLY A 77 1.41 1.87 -4.67
CA GLY A 77 2.53 1.25 -5.37
C GLY A 77 3.80 1.03 -4.52
N ILE A 78 3.67 0.98 -3.18
CA ILE A 78 4.80 0.81 -2.27
C ILE A 78 5.54 -0.49 -2.59
N ASN A 79 6.85 -0.40 -2.81
CA ASN A 79 7.66 -1.52 -3.29
C ASN A 79 8.82 -1.90 -2.37
N ARG A 80 9.43 -3.05 -2.66
CA ARG A 80 10.55 -3.63 -1.89
C ARG A 80 11.75 -2.68 -1.77
N LYS A 81 12.08 -1.94 -2.83
CA LYS A 81 13.25 -1.05 -2.84
C LYS A 81 13.05 0.13 -1.89
N GLN A 82 11.87 0.75 -1.91
CA GLN A 82 11.53 1.84 -1.00
C GLN A 82 11.60 1.39 0.47
N VAL A 83 10.98 0.25 0.80
CA VAL A 83 11.02 -0.31 2.16
C VAL A 83 12.45 -0.63 2.59
N ALA A 84 13.25 -1.26 1.74
CA ALA A 84 14.64 -1.58 2.05
C ALA A 84 15.50 -0.33 2.30
N SER A 85 15.38 0.69 1.45
CA SER A 85 16.09 1.97 1.60
C SER A 85 15.70 2.68 2.91
N THR A 86 14.40 2.71 3.24
CA THR A 86 13.94 3.30 4.49
C THR A 86 14.43 2.53 5.71
N LEU A 87 14.39 1.19 5.69
CA LEU A 87 14.93 0.37 6.78
C LEU A 87 16.44 0.59 6.97
N ALA A 88 17.20 0.70 5.88
CA ALA A 88 18.63 1.01 5.93
C ALA A 88 18.88 2.41 6.53
N TYR A 89 18.11 3.42 6.14
CA TYR A 89 18.19 4.77 6.70
C TYR A 89 17.85 4.79 8.20
N LEU A 90 16.76 4.15 8.61
CA LEU A 90 16.33 4.10 10.01
C LEU A 90 17.35 3.36 10.89
N LYS A 91 17.95 2.28 10.39
CA LYS A 91 18.99 1.52 11.08
C LYS A 91 20.32 2.28 11.15
N ASN A 92 20.85 2.71 10.00
CA ASN A 92 22.23 3.18 9.90
C ASN A 92 22.36 4.67 10.23
N THR A 93 21.40 5.48 9.78
CA THR A 93 21.44 6.94 9.95
C THR A 93 20.75 7.38 11.22
N LYS A 94 19.48 7.02 11.41
CA LYS A 94 18.71 7.42 12.61
C LYS A 94 19.02 6.56 13.83
N LYS A 95 19.63 5.39 13.64
CA LYS A 95 20.00 4.44 14.71
C LYS A 95 18.80 4.02 15.58
N THR A 96 17.57 4.13 15.08
CA THR A 96 16.33 3.79 15.81
C THR A 96 16.02 2.29 15.76
N LEU A 97 16.52 1.60 14.73
CA LEU A 97 16.31 0.17 14.51
C LEU A 97 17.58 -0.65 14.78
N GLU A 98 17.36 -1.90 15.16
CA GLU A 98 18.35 -2.96 15.19
C GLU A 98 17.87 -4.18 14.41
N ILE A 99 18.80 -5.09 14.11
CA ILE A 99 18.52 -6.34 13.40
C ILE A 99 18.64 -7.47 14.42
N LEU A 100 17.55 -8.21 14.63
CA LEU A 100 17.55 -9.40 15.51
C LEU A 100 18.10 -10.63 14.80
N ASP A 101 17.71 -10.81 13.55
CA ASP A 101 18.13 -11.88 12.66
C ASP A 101 18.03 -11.37 11.22
N ARG A 102 18.57 -12.10 10.24
CA ARG A 102 18.65 -11.68 8.84
C ARG A 102 17.31 -11.21 8.28
N GLY A 103 17.15 -9.89 8.21
CA GLY A 103 15.95 -9.23 7.69
C GLY A 103 14.80 -9.04 8.69
N ILE A 104 15.02 -9.32 9.98
CA ILE A 104 14.10 -9.06 11.10
C ILE A 104 14.56 -7.82 11.85
N TYR A 105 13.68 -6.81 11.93
CA TYR A 105 13.96 -5.50 12.52
C TYR A 105 13.17 -5.28 13.80
N ARG A 106 13.80 -4.64 14.80
CA ARG A 106 13.18 -4.21 16.07
C ARG A 106 13.58 -2.77 16.39
N LEU A 107 12.75 -2.07 17.18
CA LEU A 107 13.10 -0.77 17.75
C LEU A 107 14.10 -0.94 18.91
N LYS A 108 15.16 -0.12 18.93
CA LYS A 108 16.17 -0.19 20.01
C LYS A 108 15.64 0.19 21.39
N GLU A 109 14.63 1.06 21.47
CA GLU A 109 14.03 1.44 22.75
C GLU A 109 13.43 0.25 23.50
N LEU A 110 12.94 -0.74 22.76
CA LEU A 110 12.35 -1.96 23.31
C LEU A 110 13.39 -2.91 23.93
N GLN A 111 14.68 -2.77 23.59
CA GLN A 111 15.77 -3.49 24.24
C GLN A 111 15.94 -3.08 25.71
N LYS A 112 15.68 -1.81 26.03
CA LYS A 112 15.94 -1.25 27.37
C LYS A 112 14.89 -1.60 28.42
N GLY A 113 13.74 -2.16 28.01
CA GLY A 113 12.66 -2.59 28.91
C GLY A 113 12.78 -4.02 29.43
N GLY A 114 13.89 -4.73 29.14
CA GLY A 114 14.06 -6.16 29.42
C GLY A 114 14.93 -6.51 30.64
N ASP A 115 15.48 -5.52 31.36
CA ASP A 115 16.44 -5.76 32.45
C ASP A 115 16.11 -4.91 33.70
N GLY A 116 14.83 -4.88 34.04
CA GLY A 116 14.32 -4.37 35.31
C GLY A 116 13.95 -5.54 36.20
N GLY A 117 14.96 -6.24 36.72
CA GLY A 117 14.78 -7.16 37.83
C GLY A 117 14.12 -6.41 38.99
N ILE A 118 12.92 -6.81 39.35
CA ILE A 118 12.30 -6.42 40.61
C ILE A 118 13.08 -7.18 41.68
N GLU A 119 14.18 -6.58 42.16
CA GLU A 119 14.79 -6.97 43.43
C GLU A 119 13.76 -6.66 44.52
N ASN A 120 13.08 -7.71 45.00
CA ASN A 120 12.45 -7.66 46.30
C ASN A 120 13.57 -7.57 47.35
N LYS A 121 13.66 -6.44 48.04
CA LYS A 121 14.20 -6.35 49.40
C LYS A 121 13.39 -5.36 50.21
#